data_AF-A0A350V5R3-F1
#
_entry.id   AF-A0A350V5R3-F1
#
_cell.length_a   1.000
_cell.length_b   1.000
_cell.length_c   1.000
_cell.angle_alpha   90.00
_cell.angle_beta   90.00
_cell.angle_gamma   90.00
#
_symmetry.space_group_name_H-M   'P 1'
#
loop_
_entity.id
_entity.type
_entity.pdbx_description
1 polymer ?
#
loop_
_entity_poly.entity_id
_entity_poly.type
_entity_poly.pdbx_seq_one_letter_code
_entity_poly.pdbx_strand_id
1 'polypeptide(L)'
;MSYNLNHIFLLIITFFMTAAFSETLSGDNSTLMQYALKVKEFDTTGSAIIKGGDGEINIKNSAGCVLKFRVNDKDELRTYHCGIAFIYFEFKNGWLKKYNTHDKNGELKGDDEFGDLATVEYEIKKMNLLHAKFEVLDEADGNIQMNDAKDEIVYTRVYDSKNKIIRENYISTKEYWNASNVLYRP
;
A
#
# COMPACT_ATOMS: atom_id res chain seq x y z
N MET A 1 -47.69 47.20 3.66
CA MET A 1 -46.76 47.71 4.69
C MET A 1 -45.38 47.25 4.27
N SER A 2 -44.56 48.17 3.78
CA SER A 2 -43.27 47.90 3.12
C SER A 2 -42.16 48.62 3.86
N TYR A 3 -41.23 47.88 4.46
CA TYR A 3 -39.84 48.22 4.78
C TYR A 3 -39.13 46.90 5.14
N ASN A 4 -37.85 46.65 4.95
CA ASN A 4 -36.90 46.97 3.87
C ASN A 4 -35.75 45.95 4.02
N LEU A 5 -35.03 45.72 2.94
CA LEU A 5 -33.85 44.83 2.83
C LEU A 5 -32.64 45.42 3.59
N ASN A 6 -31.71 44.54 3.99
CA ASN A 6 -30.31 44.77 4.38
C ASN A 6 -29.99 45.34 5.78
N HIS A 7 -29.50 44.49 6.68
CA HIS A 7 -28.10 44.47 7.18
C HIS A 7 -27.95 43.52 8.38
N ILE A 8 -26.71 43.04 8.60
CA ILE A 8 -26.25 41.97 9.52
C ILE A 8 -26.34 40.59 8.82
N PHE A 9 -25.41 40.11 7.98
CA PHE A 9 -23.94 40.15 7.95
C PHE A 9 -23.27 39.85 9.30
N LEU A 10 -22.49 38.76 9.32
CA LEU A 10 -21.69 38.19 10.42
C LEU A 10 -22.42 37.35 11.49
N LEU A 11 -22.35 36.02 11.34
CA LEU A 11 -21.78 35.11 12.36
C LEU A 11 -21.55 33.73 11.73
N ILE A 12 -20.41 33.60 11.04
CA ILE A 12 -19.25 32.80 11.47
C ILE A 12 -19.47 31.30 11.27
N ILE A 13 -18.85 30.87 10.17
CA ILE A 13 -18.48 29.52 9.78
C ILE A 13 -17.72 28.84 10.92
N THR A 14 -18.25 27.73 11.44
CA THR A 14 -17.52 26.71 12.21
C THR A 14 -17.78 25.39 11.49
N PHE A 15 -16.99 25.04 10.47
CA PHE A 15 -15.68 24.39 10.55
C PHE A 15 -15.64 23.22 11.54
N PHE A 16 -16.14 22.06 11.08
CA PHE A 16 -15.71 20.75 11.56
C PHE A 16 -15.39 19.88 10.33
N MET A 17 -14.31 20.22 9.63
CA MET A 17 -13.53 19.20 8.92
C MET A 17 -12.50 18.68 9.91
N THR A 18 -12.80 17.56 10.56
CA THR A 18 -11.77 16.73 11.18
C THR A 18 -10.99 16.05 10.04
N ALA A 19 -10.06 16.78 9.44
CA ALA A 19 -8.97 16.14 8.74
C ALA A 19 -8.18 15.40 9.82
N ALA A 20 -8.10 14.07 9.72
CA ALA A 20 -7.13 13.30 10.48
C ALA A 20 -5.75 13.80 10.05
N PHE A 21 -5.18 14.70 10.85
CA PHE A 21 -3.80 15.11 10.69
C PHE A 21 -2.95 13.87 10.98
N SER A 22 -2.40 13.26 9.93
CA SER A 22 -1.19 12.47 10.10
C SER A 22 -0.12 13.44 10.55
N GLU A 23 0.34 13.30 11.79
CA GLU A 23 1.44 14.09 12.32
C GLU A 23 2.70 13.78 11.51
N THR A 24 3.09 14.68 10.61
CA THR A 24 4.44 14.72 10.06
C THR A 24 5.37 15.20 11.16
N LEU A 25 5.74 14.30 12.07
CA LEU A 25 6.82 14.52 13.01
C LEU A 25 8.11 14.74 12.20
N SER A 26 8.68 15.94 12.27
CA SER A 26 10.05 16.21 11.80
C SER A 26 11.04 15.62 12.80
N GLY A 27 11.10 14.28 12.85
CA GLY A 27 12.23 13.56 13.44
C GLY A 27 13.38 13.48 12.43
N ASP A 28 14.59 13.21 12.92
CA ASP A 28 15.69 12.79 12.05
C ASP A 28 15.32 11.43 11.42
N ASN A 29 14.70 11.49 10.24
CA ASN A 29 14.28 10.31 9.50
C ASN A 29 15.42 9.71 8.67
N SER A 30 16.67 10.16 8.88
CA SER A 30 17.83 9.69 8.11
C SER A 30 17.96 8.17 8.17
N THR A 31 17.80 7.55 9.34
CA THR A 31 17.85 6.09 9.52
C THR A 31 16.81 5.35 8.67
N LEU A 32 15.56 5.83 8.68
CA LEU A 32 14.48 5.22 7.89
C LEU A 32 14.76 5.32 6.39
N MET A 33 15.29 6.46 5.94
CA MET A 33 15.71 6.63 4.55
C MET A 33 16.93 5.77 4.19
N GLN A 34 17.87 5.56 5.11
CA GLN A 34 19.00 4.63 4.90
C GLN A 34 18.52 3.19 4.70
N TYR A 35 17.47 2.76 5.42
CA TYR A 35 16.86 1.47 5.15
C TYR A 35 16.21 1.41 3.77
N ALA A 36 15.54 2.48 3.35
CA ALA A 36 14.93 2.54 2.02
C ALA A 36 15.95 2.33 0.89
N LEU A 37 17.14 2.90 1.04
CA LEU A 37 18.24 2.78 0.06
C LEU A 37 18.77 1.35 -0.12
N LYS A 38 18.47 0.43 0.79
CA LYS A 38 18.84 -0.99 0.64
C LYS A 38 18.10 -1.65 -0.52
N VAL A 39 16.83 -1.29 -0.73
CA VAL A 39 16.01 -1.86 -1.80
C VAL A 39 16.27 -1.06 -3.07
N LYS A 40 17.18 -1.56 -3.91
CA LYS A 40 17.70 -0.87 -5.11
C LYS A 40 16.61 -0.47 -6.11
N GLU A 41 15.50 -1.22 -6.16
CA GLU A 41 14.36 -0.93 -7.04
C GLU A 41 13.51 0.26 -6.57
N PHE A 42 13.65 0.68 -5.30
CA PHE A 42 12.87 1.77 -4.72
C PHE A 42 13.56 3.12 -4.93
N ASP A 43 13.03 3.94 -5.82
CA ASP A 43 13.45 5.34 -5.95
C ASP A 43 12.98 6.14 -4.74
N THR A 44 13.93 6.73 -4.01
CA THR A 44 13.67 7.54 -2.81
C THR A 44 13.33 9.00 -3.13
N THR A 45 13.37 9.41 -4.40
CA THR A 45 13.11 10.78 -4.83
C THR A 45 11.70 11.25 -4.48
N GLY A 46 11.62 12.38 -3.78
CA GLY A 46 10.34 12.98 -3.36
C GLY A 46 9.57 12.12 -2.36
N SER A 47 10.27 11.31 -1.56
CA SER A 47 9.63 10.40 -0.62
C SER A 47 8.98 11.12 0.57
N ALA A 48 7.78 10.64 0.92
CA ALA A 48 7.10 10.96 2.16
C ALA A 48 7.06 9.72 3.07
N ILE A 49 7.28 9.94 4.37
CA ILE A 49 7.25 8.87 5.37
C ILE A 49 5.90 8.90 6.08
N ILE A 50 5.24 7.75 6.12
CA ILE A 50 3.95 7.54 6.75
C ILE A 50 4.17 6.48 7.84
N LYS A 51 3.99 6.87 9.10
CA LYS A 51 4.09 5.96 10.24
C LYS A 51 2.73 5.30 10.50
N GLY A 52 2.72 3.98 10.58
CA GLY A 52 1.57 3.17 11.00
C GLY A 52 1.69 2.72 12.46
N GLY A 53 0.75 1.89 12.88
CA GLY A 53 0.82 1.23 14.20
C GLY A 53 1.90 0.15 14.24
N ASP A 54 2.33 -0.23 15.46
CA ASP A 54 3.29 -1.32 15.71
C ASP A 54 4.65 -1.15 14.97
N GLY A 55 5.11 0.09 14.86
CA GLY A 55 6.38 0.43 14.21
C GLY A 55 6.40 0.22 12.70
N GLU A 56 5.24 0.04 12.06
CA GLU A 56 5.10 -0.04 10.60
C GLU A 56 5.44 1.30 9.95
N ILE A 57 6.30 1.28 8.93
CA ILE A 57 6.74 2.44 8.18
C ILE A 57 6.41 2.18 6.71
N ASN A 58 5.69 3.13 6.11
CA ASN A 58 5.46 3.19 4.67
C ASN A 58 6.17 4.44 4.12
N ILE A 59 7.12 4.24 3.21
CA ILE A 59 7.75 5.31 2.47
C ILE A 59 7.15 5.34 1.08
N LYS A 60 6.45 6.43 0.75
CA LYS A 60 5.82 6.63 -0.55
C LYS A 60 6.64 7.60 -1.38
N ASN A 61 7.08 7.19 -2.57
CA ASN A 61 7.87 8.04 -3.45
C ASN A 61 7.01 8.90 -4.40
N SER A 62 7.66 9.75 -5.19
CA SER A 62 6.99 10.65 -6.15
C SER A 62 6.23 9.92 -7.27
N ALA A 63 6.63 8.70 -7.63
CA ALA A 63 5.91 7.84 -8.58
C ALA A 63 4.66 7.17 -7.96
N GLY A 64 4.46 7.31 -6.65
CA GLY A 64 3.37 6.70 -5.90
C GLY A 64 3.65 5.27 -5.44
N CYS A 65 4.85 4.73 -5.70
CA CYS A 65 5.25 3.43 -5.18
C CYS A 65 5.50 3.50 -3.67
N VAL A 66 5.33 2.36 -2.98
CA VAL A 66 5.42 2.28 -1.53
C VAL A 66 6.44 1.24 -1.11
N LEU A 67 7.36 1.60 -0.24
CA LEU A 67 8.22 0.67 0.48
C LEU A 67 7.73 0.54 1.92
N LYS A 68 7.40 -0.68 2.33
CA LYS A 68 6.86 -1.01 3.64
C LYS A 68 7.86 -1.83 4.45
N PHE A 69 8.10 -1.46 5.70
CA PHE A 69 8.94 -2.19 6.65
C PHE A 69 8.54 -1.89 8.09
N ARG A 70 9.21 -2.51 9.07
CA ARG A 70 8.97 -2.28 10.50
C ARG A 70 10.24 -1.91 11.22
N VAL A 71 10.11 -1.04 12.21
CA VAL A 71 11.17 -0.73 13.18
C VAL A 71 10.67 -0.96 14.61
N ASN A 72 11.58 -1.10 15.58
CA ASN A 72 11.22 -1.06 16.99
C ASN A 72 11.21 0.39 17.52
N ASP A 73 11.03 0.54 18.83
CA ASP A 73 11.07 1.81 19.57
C ASP A 73 12.42 2.55 19.50
N LYS A 74 13.47 1.88 19.05
CA LYS A 74 14.83 2.43 18.84
C LYS A 74 15.16 2.67 17.37
N ASP A 75 14.15 2.66 16.49
CA ASP A 75 14.30 2.76 15.04
C ASP A 75 15.15 1.63 14.41
N GLU A 76 15.30 0.49 15.09
CA GLU A 76 16.03 -0.67 14.56
C GLU A 76 15.12 -1.52 13.65
N LEU A 77 15.59 -1.83 12.44
CA LEU A 77 14.87 -2.65 11.46
C LEU A 77 14.47 -4.02 12.03
N ARG A 78 13.19 -4.36 11.90
CA ARG A 78 12.62 -5.67 12.26
C ARG A 78 12.27 -6.46 11.01
N THR A 79 12.53 -7.76 11.05
CA THR A 79 12.04 -8.70 10.05
C THR A 79 10.60 -9.12 10.37
N TYR A 80 9.79 -9.27 9.32
CA TYR A 80 8.58 -10.07 9.30
C TYR A 80 8.91 -11.58 9.40
N HIS A 81 7.92 -12.42 9.12
CA HIS A 81 8.09 -13.85 8.99
C HIS A 81 9.06 -14.22 7.85
N CYS A 82 9.63 -15.43 7.91
CA CYS A 82 10.55 -15.98 6.89
C CYS A 82 11.76 -15.10 6.52
N GLY A 83 12.17 -14.19 7.41
CA GLY A 83 13.33 -13.32 7.20
C GLY A 83 13.11 -12.16 6.23
N ILE A 84 11.87 -11.93 5.79
CA ILE A 84 11.48 -10.78 4.98
C ILE A 84 11.57 -9.53 5.85
N ALA A 85 12.14 -8.44 5.37
CA ALA A 85 12.24 -7.16 6.08
C ALA A 85 11.51 -6.03 5.36
N PHE A 86 11.45 -6.09 4.02
CA PHE A 86 10.81 -5.06 3.21
C PHE A 86 9.79 -5.65 2.26
N ILE A 87 8.77 -4.87 1.95
CA ILE A 87 7.79 -5.16 0.89
C ILE A 87 7.70 -3.91 0.02
N TYR A 88 8.02 -4.05 -1.26
CA TYR A 88 7.95 -2.96 -2.23
C TYR A 88 6.75 -3.14 -3.14
N PHE A 89 5.88 -2.14 -3.19
CA PHE A 89 4.67 -2.09 -4.00
C PHE A 89 4.85 -1.09 -5.14
N GLU A 90 4.79 -1.58 -6.38
CA GLU A 90 4.87 -0.76 -7.59
C GLU A 90 3.47 -0.51 -8.14
N PHE A 91 3.11 0.77 -8.30
CA PHE A 91 1.84 1.19 -8.89
C PHE A 91 2.06 1.76 -10.29
N LYS A 92 1.10 1.54 -11.18
CA LYS A 92 1.07 2.14 -12.51
C LYS A 92 -0.33 2.66 -12.80
N ASN A 93 -0.44 3.95 -13.12
CA ASN A 93 -1.72 4.62 -13.40
C ASN A 93 -2.75 4.45 -12.26
N GLY A 94 -2.30 4.48 -11.00
CA GLY A 94 -3.16 4.32 -9.82
C GLY A 94 -3.47 2.87 -9.42
N TRP A 95 -3.04 1.89 -10.21
CA TRP A 95 -3.31 0.46 -9.97
C TRP A 95 -2.05 -0.28 -9.54
N LEU A 96 -2.18 -1.22 -8.60
CA LEU A 96 -1.07 -2.07 -8.19
C LEU A 96 -0.65 -2.95 -9.37
N LYS A 97 0.60 -2.80 -9.79
CA LYS A 97 1.20 -3.58 -10.87
C LYS A 97 1.88 -4.83 -10.33
N LYS A 98 2.67 -4.68 -9.27
CA LYS A 98 3.32 -5.80 -8.58
C LYS A 98 3.70 -5.43 -7.15
N TYR A 99 3.94 -6.43 -6.32
CA TYR A 99 4.77 -6.27 -5.14
C TYR A 99 5.87 -7.31 -5.09
N ASN A 100 6.96 -7.02 -4.40
CA ASN A 100 8.01 -7.98 -4.10
C ASN A 100 8.56 -7.80 -2.67
N THR A 101 9.13 -8.88 -2.15
CA THR A 101 9.63 -8.99 -0.77
C THR A 101 11.15 -9.07 -0.76
N HIS A 102 11.78 -8.43 0.23
CA HIS A 102 13.24 -8.35 0.34
C HIS A 102 13.70 -8.66 1.76
N ASP A 103 14.90 -9.21 1.89
CA ASP A 103 15.55 -9.44 3.17
C ASP A 103 16.07 -8.13 3.80
N LYS A 104 16.68 -8.22 4.98
CA LYS A 104 17.25 -7.05 5.70
C LYS A 104 18.37 -6.32 4.96
N ASN A 105 18.93 -6.92 3.90
CA ASN A 105 19.98 -6.35 3.06
C ASN A 105 19.39 -5.68 1.81
N GLY A 106 18.08 -5.82 1.58
CA GLY A 106 17.38 -5.31 0.41
C GLY A 106 17.51 -6.21 -0.82
N GLU A 107 17.85 -7.47 -0.63
CA GLU A 107 17.91 -8.46 -1.70
C GLU A 107 16.60 -9.25 -1.76
N LEU A 108 16.17 -9.60 -2.97
CA LEU A 108 14.91 -10.32 -3.21
C LEU A 108 14.89 -11.63 -2.41
N LYS A 109 13.84 -11.81 -1.59
CA LYS A 109 13.67 -12.96 -0.70
C LYS A 109 12.22 -13.40 -0.75
N GLY A 110 12.00 -14.68 -1.04
CA GLY A 110 10.67 -15.24 -0.97
C GLY A 110 10.27 -15.73 0.41
N ASP A 111 8.97 -15.89 0.58
CA ASP A 111 8.39 -16.58 1.72
C ASP A 111 8.54 -18.09 1.55
N ASP A 112 9.40 -18.69 2.38
CA ASP A 112 9.77 -20.11 2.28
C ASP A 112 8.58 -21.04 2.58
N GLU A 113 7.56 -20.59 3.33
CA GLU A 113 6.36 -21.39 3.60
C GLU A 113 5.41 -21.47 2.40
N PHE A 114 5.50 -20.50 1.49
CA PHE A 114 4.67 -20.43 0.28
C PHE A 114 5.45 -20.73 -1.00
N GLY A 115 6.48 -21.59 -0.90
CA GLY A 115 7.26 -22.04 -2.04
C GLY A 115 8.21 -20.97 -2.56
N ASP A 116 8.78 -20.17 -1.66
CA ASP A 116 9.68 -19.05 -1.95
C ASP A 116 8.99 -17.89 -2.67
N LEU A 117 7.73 -17.58 -2.33
CA LEU A 117 6.97 -16.48 -2.95
C LEU A 117 7.67 -15.14 -2.73
N ALA A 118 8.27 -14.58 -3.78
CA ALA A 118 9.07 -13.36 -3.70
C ALA A 118 8.47 -12.18 -4.46
N THR A 119 7.76 -12.44 -5.55
CA THR A 119 7.12 -11.39 -6.36
C THR A 119 5.73 -11.83 -6.78
N VAL A 120 4.76 -10.93 -6.68
CA VAL A 120 3.42 -11.11 -7.24
C VAL A 120 3.16 -9.98 -8.24
N GLU A 121 2.92 -10.35 -9.49
CA GLU A 121 2.52 -9.45 -10.56
C GLU A 121 1.05 -9.59 -10.88
N TYR A 122 0.41 -8.46 -11.19
CA TYR A 122 -1.02 -8.38 -11.45
C TYR A 122 -1.29 -7.92 -12.88
N GLU A 123 -2.27 -8.55 -13.50
CA GLU A 123 -2.79 -8.19 -14.80
C GLU A 123 -4.32 -8.02 -14.70
N ILE A 124 -4.77 -6.77 -14.82
CA ILE A 124 -6.20 -6.44 -14.80
C ILE A 124 -6.79 -6.75 -16.17
N LYS A 125 -7.70 -7.72 -16.23
CA LYS A 125 -8.39 -8.13 -17.46
C LYS A 125 -9.67 -7.35 -17.73
N LYS A 126 -10.37 -6.93 -16.67
CA LYS A 126 -11.71 -6.30 -16.75
C LYS A 126 -11.78 -5.02 -15.91
N MET A 127 -11.12 -3.95 -16.37
CA MET A 127 -10.96 -2.69 -15.64
C MET A 127 -12.29 -2.06 -15.16
N ASN A 128 -13.31 -1.98 -16.02
CA ASN A 128 -14.59 -1.38 -15.64
C ASN A 128 -15.30 -2.16 -14.53
N LEU A 129 -15.22 -3.49 -14.57
CA LEU A 129 -15.81 -4.34 -13.53
C LEU A 129 -14.99 -4.23 -12.23
N LEU A 130 -13.66 -4.17 -12.34
CA LEU A 130 -12.78 -3.94 -11.20
C LEU A 130 -13.13 -2.65 -10.46
N HIS A 131 -13.27 -1.53 -11.19
CA HIS A 131 -13.67 -0.25 -10.61
C HIS A 131 -14.98 -0.35 -9.83
N ALA A 132 -16.04 -0.90 -10.44
CA ALA A 132 -17.33 -1.05 -9.78
C ALA A 132 -17.25 -1.93 -8.51
N LYS A 133 -16.39 -2.96 -8.52
CA LYS A 133 -16.17 -3.81 -7.33
C LYS A 133 -15.34 -3.11 -6.26
N PHE A 134 -14.37 -2.27 -6.65
CA PHE A 134 -13.58 -1.45 -5.74
C PHE A 134 -14.45 -0.43 -5.02
N GLU A 135 -15.37 0.25 -5.70
CA GLU A 135 -16.32 1.17 -5.05
C GLU A 135 -17.09 0.49 -3.91
N VAL A 136 -17.60 -0.72 -4.15
CA VAL A 136 -18.31 -1.52 -3.12
C VAL A 136 -17.39 -1.93 -1.97
N LEU A 137 -16.12 -2.25 -2.25
CA LEU A 137 -15.13 -2.58 -1.23
C LEU A 137 -14.74 -1.35 -0.40
N ASP A 138 -14.54 -0.21 -1.03
CA ASP A 138 -14.16 1.05 -0.40
C ASP A 138 -15.28 1.54 0.53
N GLU A 139 -16.55 1.48 0.09
CA GLU A 139 -17.72 1.79 0.94
C GLU A 139 -17.81 0.90 2.19
N ALA A 140 -17.33 -0.34 2.10
CA ALA A 140 -17.31 -1.29 3.19
C ALA A 140 -16.00 -1.29 3.99
N ASP A 141 -15.03 -0.43 3.66
CA ASP A 141 -13.66 -0.46 4.19
C ASP A 141 -13.02 -1.86 4.12
N GLY A 142 -13.32 -2.56 3.02
CA GLY A 142 -12.90 -3.93 2.78
C GLY A 142 -13.52 -4.99 3.70
N ASN A 143 -14.51 -4.67 4.53
CA ASN A 143 -15.09 -5.63 5.50
C ASN A 143 -16.09 -6.63 4.88
N ILE A 144 -16.12 -6.73 3.55
CA ILE A 144 -16.89 -7.71 2.79
C ILE A 144 -15.97 -8.72 2.11
N GLN A 145 -16.44 -9.96 2.02
CA GLN A 145 -15.77 -11.02 1.27
C GLN A 145 -16.25 -11.02 -0.19
N MET A 146 -15.32 -11.23 -1.12
CA MET A 146 -15.64 -11.45 -2.53
C MET A 146 -15.00 -12.76 -3.00
N ASN A 147 -15.80 -13.68 -3.50
CA ASN A 147 -15.35 -14.97 -4.05
C ASN A 147 -15.58 -14.98 -5.57
N ASP A 148 -15.10 -13.93 -6.24
CA ASP A 148 -15.34 -13.60 -7.64
C ASP A 148 -14.14 -13.89 -8.55
N ALA A 149 -13.20 -14.74 -8.12
CA ALA A 149 -12.07 -15.16 -8.96
C ALA A 149 -12.53 -15.77 -10.30
N LYS A 150 -13.68 -16.46 -10.30
CA LYS A 150 -14.32 -17.02 -11.50
C LYS A 150 -14.80 -15.96 -12.51
N ASP A 151 -14.92 -14.70 -12.09
CA ASP A 151 -15.29 -13.58 -12.96
C ASP A 151 -14.06 -13.10 -13.75
N GLU A 152 -12.87 -13.65 -13.50
CA GLU A 152 -11.64 -13.44 -14.28
C GLU A 152 -11.27 -11.96 -14.42
N ILE A 153 -11.36 -11.21 -13.33
CA ILE A 153 -11.14 -9.76 -13.30
C ILE A 153 -9.65 -9.43 -13.23
N VAL A 154 -8.93 -10.12 -12.34
CA VAL A 154 -7.49 -9.91 -12.09
C VAL A 154 -6.78 -11.25 -12.16
N TYR A 155 -5.76 -11.34 -13.01
CA TYR A 155 -4.88 -12.49 -13.14
C TYR A 155 -3.57 -12.21 -12.42
N THR A 156 -3.04 -13.19 -11.69
CA THR A 156 -1.78 -13.09 -10.96
C THR A 156 -0.73 -14.04 -11.52
N ARG A 157 0.53 -13.56 -11.55
CA ARG A 157 1.72 -14.40 -11.71
C ARG A 157 2.58 -14.26 -10.48
N VAL A 158 2.93 -15.39 -9.88
CA VAL A 158 3.74 -15.46 -8.66
C VAL A 158 5.09 -16.07 -9.01
N TYR A 159 6.15 -15.40 -8.57
CA TYR A 159 7.53 -15.76 -8.86
C TYR A 159 8.29 -16.08 -7.57
N ASP A 160 9.21 -17.04 -7.67
CA ASP A 160 10.18 -17.34 -6.63
C ASP A 160 11.29 -16.29 -6.55
N SER A 161 12.20 -16.38 -5.57
CA SER A 161 13.33 -15.45 -5.44
C SER A 161 14.36 -15.57 -6.57
N LYS A 162 14.22 -16.56 -7.45
CA LYS A 162 15.03 -16.79 -8.65
C LYS A 162 14.30 -16.36 -9.91
N ASN A 163 13.19 -15.63 -9.78
CA ASN A 163 12.32 -15.16 -10.85
C ASN A 163 11.68 -16.28 -11.69
N LYS A 164 11.49 -17.48 -11.12
CA LYS A 164 10.73 -18.55 -11.77
C LYS A 164 9.28 -18.48 -11.35
N ILE A 165 8.38 -18.64 -12.30
CA ILE A 165 6.94 -18.73 -12.02
C ILE A 165 6.67 -20.00 -11.19
N ILE A 166 6.01 -19.84 -10.05
CA ILE A 166 5.58 -20.94 -9.17
C ILE A 166 4.06 -21.10 -9.11
N ARG A 167 3.31 -20.06 -9.46
CA ARG A 167 1.85 -20.09 -9.51
C ARG A 167 1.30 -19.04 -10.46
N GLU A 168 0.24 -19.40 -11.16
CA GLU A 168 -0.59 -18.44 -11.88
C GLU A 168 -2.07 -18.81 -11.72
N ASN A 169 -2.91 -17.81 -11.50
CA ASN A 169 -4.35 -18.01 -11.33
C ASN A 169 -5.09 -16.68 -11.41
N TYR A 170 -6.41 -16.76 -11.57
CA TYR A 170 -7.28 -15.63 -11.23
C TYR A 170 -7.46 -15.55 -9.72
N ILE A 171 -7.55 -14.32 -9.20
CA ILE A 171 -7.78 -14.04 -7.79
C ILE A 171 -9.09 -13.28 -7.60
N SER A 172 -9.57 -13.25 -6.36
CA SER A 172 -10.72 -12.41 -6.02
C SER A 172 -10.37 -10.92 -6.09
N THR A 173 -11.38 -10.10 -6.33
CA THR A 173 -11.23 -8.65 -6.26
C THR A 173 -10.83 -8.19 -4.85
N LYS A 174 -11.31 -8.88 -3.81
CA LYS A 174 -10.95 -8.60 -2.41
C LYS A 174 -9.46 -8.82 -2.15
N GLU A 175 -8.90 -9.89 -2.69
CA GLU A 175 -7.46 -10.18 -2.57
C GLU A 175 -6.62 -9.09 -3.24
N TYR A 176 -7.00 -8.68 -4.46
CA TYR A 176 -6.32 -7.58 -5.15
C TYR A 176 -6.46 -6.23 -4.44
N TRP A 177 -7.64 -5.95 -3.86
CA TRP A 177 -7.90 -4.74 -3.08
C TRP A 177 -7.03 -4.69 -1.82
N ASN A 178 -6.88 -5.82 -1.10
CA ASN A 178 -6.00 -5.89 0.07
C ASN A 178 -4.55 -5.56 -0.32
N ALA A 179 -4.06 -6.14 -1.43
CA ALA A 179 -2.73 -5.85 -1.92
C ALA A 179 -2.58 -4.38 -2.34
N SER A 180 -3.57 -3.83 -3.05
CA SER A 180 -3.58 -2.43 -3.53
C SER A 180 -3.60 -1.42 -2.39
N ASN A 181 -4.18 -1.77 -1.25
CA ASN A 181 -4.17 -0.97 -0.02
C ASN A 181 -2.96 -1.26 0.87
N VAL A 182 -1.92 -1.94 0.35
CA VAL A 182 -0.66 -2.20 1.07
C VAL A 182 -0.88 -3.03 2.35
N LEU A 183 -1.92 -3.88 2.36
CA LEU A 183 -2.30 -4.68 3.53
C LEU A 183 -1.61 -6.03 3.61
N TYR A 184 -0.87 -6.43 2.57
CA TYR A 184 -0.09 -7.67 2.61
C TYR A 184 0.94 -7.65 3.77
N ARG A 185 1.06 -8.80 4.41
CA ARG A 185 1.98 -9.11 5.51
C ARG A 185 2.43 -10.57 5.33
N PRO A 186 3.74 -10.83 5.15
CA PRO A 186 4.31 -12.17 5.27
C PRO A 186 4.23 -12.66 6.71
#